data_AF-A0A3A8KM67-F1
#
_entry.id   AF-A0A3A8KM67-F1
#
_cell.length_a   1.000
_cell.length_b   1.000
_cell.length_c   1.000
_cell.angle_alpha   90.00
_cell.angle_beta   90.00
_cell.angle_gamma   90.00
#
_symmetry.space_group_name_H-M   'P 1'
#
loop_
_entity.id
_entity.type
_entity.pdbx_description
1 polymer ?
#
loop_
_entity_poly.entity_id
_entity_poly.type
_entity_poly.pdbx_seq_one_letter_code
_entity_poly.pdbx_strand_id
1 'polypeptide(L)'
;MSDMDFGRGAGPTCALHPLRGATGTCARCGNFMCDTCSEGGTSSRCPTCRERSGLTFPLHRDNWSVGALWNVCWAAFQREWGMLSLGALISIGVSGGAQLMVNVGLGIGAAVDSAALSVVLAGLGFLAQLVVQGLVQLGLLRVCFDVLHGGRADLGRLFSQMHKVIPYLLTLLLITVIVVVPLIIVGALGFLAVLGTGALSGLSANPSSSEVMNVLGSVLGVLGLLLVVMTVPLFYVLLPLYLIQPELTYAEVPPSPMELLRRCWALARGQRLAMVGVSLITIVLMLGGLIACCVGLIPAMALGQLLVAGMYLALRPRSDEDAGPLPG
;
A
#
# COMPACT_ATOMS: atom_id res chain seq x y z
N MET A 1 -18.45 45.13 30.76
CA MET A 1 -16.99 45.05 30.51
C MET A 1 -16.74 43.68 29.94
N SER A 2 -16.72 43.61 28.61
CA SER A 2 -16.44 42.42 27.83
C SER A 2 -14.93 42.30 27.68
N ASP A 3 -14.36 41.19 28.16
CA ASP A 3 -12.98 40.80 27.84
C ASP A 3 -12.86 40.65 26.32
N MET A 4 -12.39 41.72 25.68
CA MET A 4 -11.96 41.66 24.30
C MET A 4 -10.66 40.87 24.26
N ASP A 5 -10.80 39.61 23.87
CA ASP A 5 -9.74 38.64 23.67
C ASP A 5 -8.88 39.05 22.45
N PHE A 6 -8.12 40.14 22.60
CA PHE A 6 -7.21 40.69 21.57
C PHE A 6 -5.97 39.81 21.31
N GLY A 7 -5.87 38.63 21.94
CA GLY A 7 -4.73 37.73 21.85
C GLY A 7 -4.82 36.63 20.79
N ARG A 8 -6.03 36.32 20.27
CA ARG A 8 -6.17 35.42 19.12
C ARG A 8 -6.18 36.26 17.86
N GLY A 9 -5.00 36.41 17.25
CA GLY A 9 -4.82 37.18 16.03
C GLY A 9 -5.96 36.90 15.05
N ALA A 10 -6.59 37.97 14.55
CA ALA A 10 -7.67 37.96 13.58
C ALA A 10 -7.15 37.44 12.21
N GLY A 11 -6.73 36.19 12.19
CA GLY A 11 -6.40 35.48 10.99
C GLY A 11 -7.67 35.29 10.15
N PRO A 12 -7.52 35.06 8.84
CA PRO A 12 -8.65 34.76 7.98
C PRO A 12 -9.42 33.55 8.53
N THR A 13 -10.75 33.62 8.53
CA THR A 13 -11.62 32.53 8.98
C THR A 13 -12.15 31.73 7.78
N CYS A 14 -12.48 30.46 8.00
CA CYS A 14 -13.02 29.64 6.93
C CYS A 14 -14.40 30.14 6.51
N ALA A 15 -14.63 30.25 5.19
CA ALA A 15 -15.89 30.72 4.63
C ALA A 15 -17.11 29.82 4.98
N LEU A 16 -16.88 28.53 5.20
CA LEU A 16 -17.93 27.57 5.62
C LEU A 16 -17.98 27.37 7.13
N HIS A 17 -16.88 27.60 7.84
CA HIS A 17 -16.78 27.43 9.28
C HIS A 17 -16.20 28.70 9.92
N PRO A 18 -17.01 29.75 10.15
CA PRO A 18 -16.52 31.05 10.60
C PRO A 18 -15.78 31.02 11.94
N LEU A 19 -16.07 30.03 12.77
CA LEU A 19 -15.43 29.81 14.08
C LEU A 19 -14.04 29.14 13.98
N ARG A 20 -13.64 28.66 12.80
CA ARG A 20 -12.35 28.00 12.57
C ARG A 20 -11.42 28.90 11.77
N GLY A 21 -10.17 28.99 12.23
CA GLY A 21 -9.10 29.66 11.47
C GLY A 21 -8.87 28.97 10.13
N ALA A 22 -8.57 29.75 9.10
CA ALA A 22 -8.25 29.23 7.78
C ALA A 22 -6.80 28.74 7.74
N THR A 23 -6.59 27.58 7.14
CA THR A 23 -5.27 26.97 6.91
C THR A 23 -4.85 27.02 5.45
N GLY A 24 -5.77 27.36 4.54
CA GLY A 24 -5.46 27.59 3.13
C GLY A 24 -6.56 28.35 2.39
N THR A 25 -6.36 28.55 1.09
CA THR A 25 -7.34 29.16 0.19
C THR A 25 -7.69 28.20 -0.95
N CYS A 26 -8.95 28.20 -1.35
CA CYS A 26 -9.43 27.39 -2.45
C CYS A 26 -8.80 27.89 -3.77
N ALA A 27 -8.03 27.05 -4.46
CA ALA A 27 -7.35 27.35 -5.71
C ALA A 27 -8.31 27.77 -6.86
N ARG A 28 -9.61 27.43 -6.75
CA ARG A 28 -10.63 27.84 -7.73
C ARG A 28 -11.29 29.18 -7.41
N CYS A 29 -11.91 29.33 -6.24
CA CYS A 29 -12.70 30.53 -5.90
C CYS A 29 -12.00 31.50 -4.94
N GLY A 30 -10.81 31.21 -4.45
CA GLY A 30 -10.07 32.04 -3.50
C GLY A 30 -10.57 31.99 -2.05
N ASN A 31 -11.70 31.33 -1.76
CA ASN A 31 -12.25 31.29 -0.39
C ASN A 31 -11.31 30.61 0.60
N PHE A 32 -11.25 31.16 1.81
CA PHE A 32 -10.51 30.59 2.92
C PHE A 32 -11.12 29.25 3.41
N MET A 33 -10.27 28.27 3.65
CA MET A 33 -10.62 26.90 4.05
C MET A 33 -9.93 26.57 5.39
N CYS A 34 -10.67 25.99 6.34
CA CYS A 34 -10.07 25.34 7.50
C CYS A 34 -9.60 23.92 7.13
N ASP A 35 -8.88 23.26 8.04
CA ASP A 35 -8.37 21.89 7.83
C ASP A 35 -9.47 20.89 7.46
N THR A 36 -10.67 21.00 8.02
CA THR A 36 -11.78 20.11 7.62
C THR A 36 -12.22 20.34 6.17
N CYS A 37 -12.38 21.60 5.75
CA CYS A 37 -12.77 21.93 4.38
C CYS A 37 -11.70 21.56 3.34
N SER A 38 -10.42 21.60 3.73
CA SER A 38 -9.30 21.17 2.89
C SER A 38 -9.00 19.67 3.00
N GLU A 39 -9.79 18.90 3.78
CA GLU A 39 -9.54 17.48 4.09
C GLU A 39 -8.12 17.23 4.61
N GLY A 40 -7.71 18.06 5.56
CA GLY A 40 -6.38 18.10 6.15
C GLY A 40 -5.32 18.44 5.11
N GLY A 41 -5.55 19.47 4.29
CA GLY A 41 -4.63 19.97 3.26
C GLY A 41 -4.69 19.25 1.90
N THR A 42 -5.29 18.05 1.85
CA THR A 42 -5.27 17.20 0.64
C THR A 42 -6.08 17.76 -0.53
N SER A 43 -7.05 18.61 -0.25
CA SER A 43 -7.86 19.28 -1.26
C SER A 43 -7.47 20.74 -1.44
N SER A 44 -7.05 21.07 -2.66
CA SER A 44 -6.83 22.45 -3.10
C SER A 44 -8.13 23.24 -3.32
N ARG A 45 -9.31 22.62 -3.19
CA ARG A 45 -10.61 23.25 -3.50
C ARG A 45 -11.59 23.09 -2.34
N CYS A 46 -12.42 24.10 -2.12
CA CYS A 46 -13.46 24.04 -1.10
C CYS A 46 -14.56 23.03 -1.48
N PRO A 47 -15.34 22.53 -0.50
CA PRO A 47 -16.42 21.56 -0.72
C PRO A 47 -17.36 21.97 -1.86
N THR A 48 -17.82 23.23 -1.87
CA THR A 48 -18.71 23.76 -2.93
C THR A 48 -18.04 23.73 -4.31
N CYS A 49 -16.76 24.08 -4.40
CA CYS A 49 -16.04 24.04 -5.68
C CYS A 49 -15.77 22.62 -6.15
N ARG A 50 -15.52 21.68 -5.24
CA ARG A 50 -15.34 20.25 -5.54
C ARG A 50 -16.62 19.62 -6.05
N GLU A 51 -17.71 19.85 -5.34
CA GLU A 51 -19.03 19.37 -5.73
C GLU A 51 -19.42 19.90 -7.11
N ARG A 52 -19.23 21.21 -7.35
CA ARG A 52 -19.41 21.82 -8.68
C ARG A 52 -18.48 21.31 -9.76
N SER A 53 -17.35 20.69 -9.41
CA SER A 53 -16.41 20.13 -10.40
C SER A 53 -16.47 18.61 -10.49
N GLY A 54 -17.37 17.95 -9.73
CA GLY A 54 -17.47 16.50 -9.67
C GLY A 54 -16.18 15.81 -9.21
N LEU A 55 -15.33 16.51 -8.43
CA LEU A 55 -14.03 16.00 -7.99
C LEU A 55 -14.10 15.15 -6.71
N THR A 56 -15.30 14.89 -6.20
CA THR A 56 -15.48 13.99 -5.06
C THR A 56 -15.49 12.55 -5.57
N PHE A 57 -14.71 11.69 -4.90
CA PHE A 57 -14.79 10.27 -5.16
C PHE A 57 -16.21 9.77 -4.83
N PRO A 58 -16.92 9.11 -5.76
CA PRO A 58 -18.37 8.90 -5.66
C PRO A 58 -18.78 7.71 -4.76
N LEU A 59 -17.83 6.88 -4.36
CA LEU A 59 -18.11 5.68 -3.56
C LEU A 59 -17.75 5.90 -2.08
N HIS A 60 -18.56 5.33 -1.21
CA HIS A 60 -18.51 5.40 0.24
C HIS A 60 -18.72 4.00 0.80
N ARG A 61 -18.43 3.86 2.09
CA ARG A 61 -18.49 2.58 2.79
C ARG A 61 -19.85 1.87 2.67
N ASP A 62 -20.92 2.64 2.52
CA ASP A 62 -22.30 2.11 2.48
C ASP A 62 -22.81 1.82 1.06
N ASN A 63 -22.24 2.44 0.03
CA ASN A 63 -22.72 2.33 -1.35
C ASN A 63 -21.71 1.67 -2.30
N TRP A 64 -20.50 1.39 -1.85
CA TRP A 64 -19.48 0.79 -2.70
C TRP A 64 -19.74 -0.70 -2.92
N SER A 65 -19.38 -1.16 -4.12
CA SER A 65 -19.31 -2.56 -4.49
C SER A 65 -18.13 -2.75 -5.41
N VAL A 66 -17.67 -3.99 -5.59
CA VAL A 66 -16.54 -4.30 -6.49
C VAL A 66 -16.85 -3.84 -7.93
N GLY A 67 -18.10 -4.02 -8.39
CA GLY A 67 -18.53 -3.58 -9.72
C GLY A 67 -18.61 -2.04 -9.86
N ALA A 68 -19.16 -1.35 -8.85
CA ALA A 68 -19.19 0.11 -8.86
C ALA A 68 -17.77 0.70 -8.83
N LEU A 69 -16.87 0.12 -8.02
CA LEU A 69 -15.46 0.48 -7.97
C LEU A 69 -14.78 0.28 -9.32
N TRP A 70 -15.00 -0.88 -9.96
CA TRP A 70 -14.48 -1.15 -11.30
C TRP A 70 -14.89 -0.08 -12.30
N ASN A 71 -16.17 0.28 -12.35
CA ASN A 71 -16.68 1.29 -13.30
C ASN A 71 -16.03 2.67 -13.10
N VAL A 72 -15.88 3.10 -11.84
CA VAL A 72 -15.23 4.38 -11.51
C VAL A 72 -13.75 4.36 -11.88
N CYS A 73 -13.03 3.32 -11.47
CA CYS A 73 -11.60 3.17 -11.74
C CYS A 73 -11.32 2.99 -13.23
N TRP A 74 -12.15 2.25 -13.96
CA TRP A 74 -12.00 2.04 -15.39
C TRP A 74 -12.20 3.33 -16.18
N ALA A 75 -13.22 4.13 -15.86
CA ALA A 75 -13.43 5.44 -16.47
C ALA A 75 -12.26 6.40 -16.20
N ALA A 76 -11.76 6.42 -14.96
CA ALA A 76 -10.58 7.21 -14.60
C ALA A 76 -9.30 6.74 -15.31
N PHE A 77 -9.13 5.42 -15.44
CA PHE A 77 -8.02 4.82 -16.17
C PHE A 77 -8.08 5.17 -17.65
N GLN A 78 -9.22 5.03 -18.33
CA GLN A 78 -9.37 5.37 -19.75
C GLN A 78 -9.00 6.84 -20.05
N ARG A 79 -9.27 7.75 -19.11
CA ARG A 79 -8.92 9.18 -19.27
C ARG A 79 -7.41 9.43 -19.26
N GLU A 80 -6.66 8.71 -18.41
CA GLU A 80 -5.23 9.00 -18.12
C GLU A 80 -4.33 7.77 -18.32
N TRP A 81 -4.75 6.80 -19.15
CA TRP A 81 -4.12 5.48 -19.23
C TRP A 81 -2.63 5.55 -19.60
N GLY A 82 -2.26 6.46 -20.51
CA GLY A 82 -0.88 6.62 -20.97
C GLY A 82 0.04 7.11 -19.86
N MET A 83 -0.38 8.15 -19.12
CA MET A 83 0.42 8.72 -18.04
C MET A 83 0.50 7.77 -16.82
N LEU A 84 -0.59 7.09 -16.49
CA LEU A 84 -0.59 6.06 -15.45
C LEU A 84 0.32 4.87 -15.82
N SER A 85 0.28 4.43 -17.08
CA SER A 85 1.15 3.36 -17.58
C SER A 85 2.62 3.79 -17.57
N LEU A 86 2.92 5.04 -17.93
CA LEU A 86 4.27 5.60 -17.83
C LEU A 86 4.75 5.63 -16.37
N GLY A 87 3.88 5.99 -15.42
CA GLY A 87 4.18 5.91 -13.98
C GLY A 87 4.48 4.49 -13.51
N ALA A 88 3.71 3.50 -13.97
CA ALA A 88 3.98 2.08 -13.69
C ALA A 88 5.30 1.61 -14.33
N LEU A 89 5.61 2.03 -15.56
CA LEU A 89 6.87 1.71 -16.25
C LEU A 89 8.07 2.28 -15.49
N ILE A 90 8.01 3.55 -15.05
CA ILE A 90 9.03 4.15 -14.19
C ILE A 90 9.18 3.34 -12.91
N SER A 91 8.06 2.88 -12.32
CA SER A 91 8.08 2.08 -11.11
C SER A 91 8.77 0.73 -11.28
N ILE A 92 8.53 0.06 -12.41
CA ILE A 92 9.20 -1.19 -12.78
C ILE A 92 10.70 -0.92 -13.02
N GLY A 93 11.06 0.15 -13.72
CA GLY A 93 12.45 0.52 -14.00
C GLY A 93 13.25 0.79 -12.72
N VAL A 94 12.69 1.57 -11.79
CA VAL A 94 13.35 1.85 -10.50
C VAL A 94 13.47 0.59 -9.64
N SER A 95 12.43 -0.25 -9.60
CA SER A 95 12.47 -1.52 -8.86
C SER A 95 13.48 -2.50 -9.45
N GLY A 96 13.57 -2.59 -10.79
CA GLY A 96 14.57 -3.38 -11.49
C GLY A 96 15.98 -2.88 -11.23
N GLY A 97 16.20 -1.57 -11.25
CA GLY A 97 17.48 -0.95 -10.88
C GLY A 97 17.90 -1.28 -9.45
N ALA A 98 16.97 -1.24 -8.48
CA ALA A 98 17.24 -1.62 -7.10
C ALA A 98 17.58 -3.12 -6.97
N GLN A 99 16.89 -4.00 -7.70
CA GLN A 99 17.20 -5.43 -7.73
C GLN A 99 18.60 -5.71 -8.30
N LEU A 100 19.06 -4.96 -9.30
CA LEU A 100 20.41 -5.09 -9.83
C LEU A 100 21.47 -4.78 -8.76
N MET A 101 21.23 -3.80 -7.88
CA MET A 101 22.15 -3.50 -6.77
C MET A 101 22.31 -4.68 -5.81
N VAL A 102 21.22 -5.41 -5.52
CA VAL A 102 21.26 -6.63 -4.70
C VAL A 102 22.08 -7.72 -5.38
N ASN A 103 21.86 -7.94 -6.68
CA ASN A 103 22.59 -8.95 -7.45
C ASN A 103 24.09 -8.65 -7.54
N VAL A 104 24.48 -7.36 -7.67
CA VAL A 104 25.89 -6.94 -7.64
C VAL A 104 26.50 -7.22 -6.26
N GLY A 105 25.79 -6.93 -5.16
CA GLY A 105 26.26 -7.23 -3.81
C GLY A 105 26.52 -8.72 -3.58
N LEU A 106 25.61 -9.57 -4.07
CA LEU A 106 25.78 -11.03 -4.05
C LEU A 106 26.99 -11.49 -4.90
N GLY A 107 27.18 -10.89 -6.08
CA GLY A 107 28.31 -11.18 -6.95
C GLY A 107 29.67 -10.85 -6.32
N ILE A 108 29.77 -9.72 -5.62
CA ILE A 108 30.97 -9.32 -4.88
C ILE A 108 31.25 -10.31 -3.74
N GLY A 109 30.22 -10.67 -2.97
CA GLY A 109 30.35 -11.60 -1.86
C GLY A 109 30.87 -12.98 -2.32
N ALA A 110 30.35 -13.48 -3.44
CA ALA A 110 30.80 -14.71 -4.06
C ALA A 110 32.25 -14.62 -4.57
N ALA A 111 32.66 -13.47 -5.12
CA ALA A 111 34.02 -13.27 -5.62
C ALA A 111 35.10 -13.25 -4.52
N VAL A 112 34.72 -12.88 -3.29
CA VAL A 112 35.63 -12.80 -2.13
C VAL A 112 35.63 -14.11 -1.30
N ASP A 113 34.82 -15.10 -1.70
CA ASP A 113 34.64 -16.38 -0.98
C ASP A 113 34.30 -16.20 0.51
N SER A 114 33.60 -15.11 0.83
CA SER A 114 33.17 -14.79 2.21
C SER A 114 31.66 -14.87 2.31
N ALA A 115 31.18 -15.96 2.91
CA ALA A 115 29.76 -16.16 3.19
C ALA A 115 29.20 -15.05 4.10
N ALA A 116 29.97 -14.62 5.10
CA ALA A 116 29.56 -13.55 6.02
C ALA A 116 29.36 -12.22 5.29
N LEU A 117 30.31 -11.84 4.41
CA LEU A 117 30.19 -10.62 3.61
C LEU A 117 28.99 -10.70 2.66
N SER A 118 28.78 -11.85 2.02
CA SER A 118 27.64 -12.08 1.12
C SER A 118 26.30 -11.88 1.83
N VAL A 119 26.14 -12.43 3.04
CA VAL A 119 24.91 -12.30 3.84
C VAL A 119 24.67 -10.85 4.26
N VAL A 120 25.72 -10.14 4.71
CA VAL A 120 25.60 -8.74 5.13
C VAL A 120 25.23 -7.84 3.93
N LEU A 121 25.91 -7.98 2.79
CA LEU A 121 25.61 -7.20 1.60
C LEU A 121 24.22 -7.52 1.03
N ALA A 122 23.81 -8.79 1.05
CA ALA A 122 22.47 -9.19 0.63
C ALA A 122 21.39 -8.59 1.53
N GLY A 123 21.59 -8.63 2.86
CA GLY A 123 20.65 -8.06 3.82
C GLY A 123 20.49 -6.55 3.66
N LEU A 124 21.61 -5.82 3.51
CA LEU A 124 21.58 -4.37 3.26
C LEU A 124 20.94 -4.04 1.90
N GLY A 125 21.29 -4.78 0.85
CA GLY A 125 20.71 -4.61 -0.47
C GLY A 125 19.20 -4.85 -0.47
N PHE A 126 18.75 -5.90 0.20
CA PHE A 126 17.33 -6.24 0.32
C PHE A 126 16.55 -5.14 1.07
N LEU A 127 17.08 -4.64 2.19
CA LEU A 127 16.46 -3.52 2.91
C LEU A 127 16.38 -2.26 2.05
N ALA A 128 17.47 -1.91 1.35
CA ALA A 128 17.49 -0.77 0.44
C ALA A 128 16.46 -0.94 -0.69
N GLN A 129 16.36 -2.14 -1.27
CA GLN A 129 15.39 -2.47 -2.30
C GLN A 129 13.95 -2.32 -1.79
N LEU A 130 13.63 -2.84 -0.60
CA LEU A 130 12.28 -2.72 -0.02
C LEU A 130 11.89 -1.25 0.22
N VAL A 131 12.84 -0.43 0.65
CA VAL A 131 12.62 1.01 0.83
C VAL A 131 12.37 1.68 -0.51
N VAL A 132 13.25 1.49 -1.50
CA VAL A 132 13.12 2.12 -2.82
C VAL A 132 11.81 1.72 -3.50
N GLN A 133 11.48 0.42 -3.52
CA GLN A 133 10.25 -0.09 -4.10
C GLN A 133 9.01 0.49 -3.40
N GLY A 134 9.05 0.55 -2.07
CA GLY A 134 7.98 1.14 -1.27
C GLY A 134 7.72 2.61 -1.58
N LEU A 135 8.78 3.42 -1.65
CA LEU A 135 8.66 4.87 -1.93
C LEU A 135 8.06 5.15 -3.29
N VAL A 136 8.50 4.42 -4.30
CA VAL A 136 7.98 4.58 -5.65
C VAL A 136 6.51 4.15 -5.71
N GLN A 137 6.14 3.09 -4.98
CA GLN A 137 4.75 2.69 -4.87
C GLN A 137 3.88 3.73 -4.13
N LEU A 138 4.40 4.37 -3.07
CA LEU A 138 3.71 5.49 -2.40
C LEU A 138 3.49 6.66 -3.35
N GLY A 139 4.50 6.98 -4.16
CA GLY A 139 4.42 7.99 -5.22
C GLY A 139 3.36 7.67 -6.26
N LEU A 140 3.34 6.43 -6.76
CA LEU A 140 2.38 5.98 -7.76
C LEU A 140 0.95 6.03 -7.21
N LEU A 141 0.74 5.59 -5.96
CA LEU A 141 -0.56 5.70 -5.28
C LEU A 141 -1.03 7.16 -5.16
N ARG A 142 -0.11 8.11 -4.94
CA ARG A 142 -0.46 9.54 -4.89
C ARG A 142 -1.00 10.02 -6.24
N VAL A 143 -0.33 9.62 -7.33
CA VAL A 143 -0.80 9.93 -8.69
C VAL A 143 -2.16 9.27 -8.94
N CYS A 144 -2.38 8.03 -8.50
CA CYS A 144 -3.68 7.38 -8.59
C CYS A 144 -4.77 8.14 -7.82
N PHE A 145 -4.48 8.64 -6.61
CA PHE A 145 -5.44 9.48 -5.88
C PHE A 145 -5.76 10.78 -6.60
N ASP A 146 -4.75 11.47 -7.15
CA ASP A 146 -4.96 12.69 -7.92
C ASP A 146 -5.90 12.42 -9.12
N VAL A 147 -5.69 11.31 -9.84
CA VAL A 147 -6.54 10.91 -10.97
C VAL A 147 -7.97 10.54 -10.55
N LEU A 148 -8.13 9.80 -9.45
CA LEU A 148 -9.43 9.41 -8.91
C LEU A 148 -10.27 10.60 -8.42
N HIS A 149 -9.61 11.66 -7.95
CA HIS A 149 -10.27 12.94 -7.64
C HIS A 149 -10.52 13.80 -8.87
N GLY A 150 -10.32 13.29 -10.10
CA GLY A 150 -10.56 14.04 -11.33
C GLY A 150 -9.38 14.91 -11.79
N GLY A 151 -8.23 14.83 -11.13
CA GLY A 151 -6.99 15.46 -11.56
C GLY A 151 -6.34 14.76 -12.76
N ARG A 152 -5.25 15.36 -13.26
CA ARG A 152 -4.38 14.75 -14.28
C ARG A 152 -3.27 13.96 -13.60
N ALA A 153 -2.78 12.92 -14.27
CA ALA A 153 -1.63 12.17 -13.79
C ALA A 153 -0.34 12.98 -13.94
N ASP A 154 0.20 13.50 -12.84
CA ASP A 154 1.44 14.27 -12.80
C ASP A 154 2.60 13.43 -12.24
N LEU A 155 3.50 13.01 -13.13
CA LEU A 155 4.65 12.15 -12.78
C LEU A 155 5.69 12.87 -11.91
N GLY A 156 5.73 14.22 -11.94
CA GLY A 156 6.62 14.98 -11.06
C GLY A 156 6.30 14.74 -9.58
N ARG A 157 5.05 14.35 -9.28
CA ARG A 157 4.60 14.05 -7.91
C ARG A 157 5.01 12.67 -7.41
N LEU A 158 5.50 11.77 -8.28
CA LEU A 158 5.97 10.45 -7.87
C LEU A 158 7.03 10.55 -6.76
N PHE A 159 7.94 11.52 -6.86
CA PHE A 159 9.04 11.70 -5.90
C PHE A 159 8.70 12.65 -4.74
N SER A 160 7.49 13.22 -4.71
CA SER A 160 7.08 14.15 -3.63
C SER A 160 7.01 13.48 -2.26
N GLN A 161 6.91 12.14 -2.21
CA GLN A 161 6.74 11.38 -0.98
C GLN A 161 8.06 10.98 -0.29
N MET A 162 9.23 11.42 -0.77
CA MET A 162 10.52 11.08 -0.16
C MET A 162 10.64 11.53 1.31
N HIS A 163 9.93 12.57 1.74
CA HIS A 163 9.92 12.96 3.16
C HIS A 163 9.27 11.91 4.08
N LYS A 164 8.52 10.93 3.53
CA LYS A 164 7.86 9.85 4.27
C LYS A 164 8.69 8.57 4.37
N VAL A 165 9.97 8.58 3.99
CA VAL A 165 10.87 7.41 4.07
C VAL A 165 10.95 6.84 5.48
N ILE A 166 11.19 7.70 6.47
CA ILE A 166 11.38 7.29 7.86
C ILE A 166 10.12 6.61 8.44
N PRO A 167 8.92 7.22 8.39
CA PRO A 167 7.72 6.57 8.92
C PRO A 167 7.37 5.30 8.12
N TYR A 168 7.63 5.27 6.81
CA TYR A 168 7.48 4.06 6.01
C TYR A 168 8.41 2.95 6.50
N LEU A 169 9.70 3.24 6.70
CA LEU A 169 10.70 2.27 7.18
C LEU A 169 10.35 1.72 8.57
N LEU A 170 9.93 2.58 9.50
CA LEU A 170 9.51 2.15 10.83
C LEU A 170 8.28 1.23 10.76
N THR A 171 7.33 1.56 9.89
CA THR A 171 6.14 0.73 9.67
C THR A 171 6.52 -0.60 9.03
N LEU A 172 7.41 -0.60 8.04
CA LEU A 172 7.92 -1.79 7.38
C LEU A 172 8.64 -2.73 8.37
N LEU A 173 9.47 -2.19 9.25
CA LEU A 173 10.15 -2.96 10.30
C LEU A 173 9.12 -3.60 11.25
N LEU A 174 8.12 -2.82 11.68
CA LEU A 174 7.05 -3.32 12.54
C LEU A 174 6.24 -4.45 11.87
N ILE A 175 5.86 -4.29 10.59
CA ILE A 175 5.18 -5.33 9.81
C ILE A 175 6.07 -6.57 9.68
N THR A 176 7.36 -6.38 9.42
CA THR A 176 8.33 -7.48 9.31
C THR A 176 8.36 -8.28 10.60
N VAL A 177 8.42 -7.62 11.76
CA VAL A 177 8.35 -8.31 13.06
C VAL A 177 7.01 -9.04 13.25
N ILE A 178 5.88 -8.40 12.91
CA ILE A 178 4.55 -8.99 13.11
C ILE A 178 4.27 -10.17 12.19
N VAL A 179 4.76 -10.15 10.94
CA VAL A 179 4.44 -11.16 9.92
C VAL A 179 5.56 -12.18 9.75
N VAL A 180 6.80 -11.71 9.60
CA VAL A 180 7.93 -12.59 9.25
C VAL A 180 8.35 -13.43 10.46
N VAL A 181 8.36 -12.88 11.68
CA VAL A 181 8.76 -13.65 12.87
C VAL A 181 7.82 -14.85 13.12
N PRO A 182 6.48 -14.70 13.12
CA PRO A 182 5.59 -15.86 13.22
C PRO A 182 5.74 -16.85 12.07
N LEU A 183 5.95 -16.39 10.83
CA LEU A 183 6.20 -17.28 9.69
C LEU A 183 7.50 -18.07 9.86
N ILE A 184 8.57 -17.45 10.36
CA ILE A 184 9.84 -18.14 10.68
C ILE A 184 9.60 -19.19 11.78
N ILE A 185 8.89 -18.85 12.84
CA ILE A 185 8.58 -19.79 13.93
C ILE A 185 7.77 -20.98 13.41
N VAL A 186 6.71 -20.72 12.64
CA VAL A 186 5.87 -21.76 12.04
C VAL A 186 6.68 -22.63 11.07
N GLY A 187 7.52 -22.03 10.23
CA GLY A 187 8.40 -22.76 9.31
C GLY A 187 9.43 -23.62 10.04
N ALA A 188 10.05 -23.10 11.10
CA ALA A 188 10.98 -23.84 11.94
C ALA A 188 10.29 -25.02 12.65
N LEU A 189 9.08 -24.81 13.18
CA LEU A 189 8.27 -25.88 13.79
C LEU A 189 7.86 -26.94 12.76
N GLY A 190 7.46 -26.53 11.56
CA GLY A 190 7.17 -27.44 10.45
C GLY A 190 8.38 -28.28 10.06
N PHE A 191 9.56 -27.65 9.97
CA PHE A 191 10.81 -28.35 9.70
C PHE A 191 11.17 -29.35 10.83
N LEU A 192 11.07 -28.93 12.09
CA LEU A 192 11.29 -29.81 13.25
C LEU A 192 10.30 -31.00 13.27
N ALA A 193 9.05 -30.79 12.87
CA ALA A 193 8.06 -31.87 12.77
C ALA A 193 8.49 -32.92 11.74
N VAL A 194 9.02 -32.50 10.59
CA VAL A 194 9.55 -33.41 9.56
C VAL A 194 10.81 -34.14 10.03
N LEU A 195 11.67 -33.47 10.82
CA LEU A 195 12.80 -34.17 11.48
C LEU A 195 12.30 -35.26 12.43
N GLY A 196 11.23 -34.97 13.18
CA GLY A 196 10.63 -35.88 14.16
C GLY A 196 9.99 -37.14 13.54
N THR A 197 9.56 -37.10 12.28
CA THR A 197 9.03 -38.30 11.59
C THR A 197 10.11 -39.28 11.15
N GLY A 198 11.40 -39.00 11.43
CA GLY A 198 12.52 -39.84 11.00
C GLY A 198 12.77 -39.78 9.48
N ALA A 199 12.19 -38.81 8.78
CA ALA A 199 12.30 -38.70 7.32
C ALA A 199 13.76 -38.52 6.86
N LEU A 200 14.62 -37.92 7.71
CA LEU A 200 16.05 -37.78 7.42
C LEU A 200 16.89 -38.98 7.89
N SER A 201 16.37 -39.82 8.77
CA SER A 201 17.11 -40.98 9.32
C SER A 201 17.32 -42.09 8.29
N GLY A 202 16.59 -42.07 7.18
CA GLY A 202 16.76 -43.00 6.06
C GLY A 202 17.80 -42.58 5.02
N LEU A 203 18.47 -41.44 5.18
CA LEU A 203 19.48 -40.98 4.21
C LEU A 203 20.79 -41.74 4.40
N SER A 204 21.10 -42.62 3.45
CA SER A 204 22.40 -43.26 3.34
C SER A 204 23.49 -42.24 2.95
N ALA A 205 24.77 -42.56 3.17
CA ALA A 205 25.89 -41.68 2.82
C ALA A 205 26.01 -41.39 1.31
N ASN A 206 25.34 -42.18 0.47
CA ASN A 206 25.27 -42.01 -0.97
C ASN A 206 23.81 -42.23 -1.42
N PRO A 207 22.92 -41.25 -1.13
CA PRO A 207 21.50 -41.45 -1.30
C PRO A 207 21.18 -41.63 -2.79
N SER A 208 20.41 -42.66 -3.12
CA SER A 208 19.91 -42.83 -4.48
C SER A 208 18.96 -41.69 -4.84
N SER A 209 18.86 -41.32 -6.12
CA SER A 209 17.94 -40.26 -6.56
C SER A 209 16.49 -40.52 -6.12
N SER A 210 16.07 -41.79 -6.05
CA SER A 210 14.76 -42.19 -5.52
C SER A 210 14.59 -41.93 -4.02
N GLU A 211 15.62 -42.16 -3.21
CA GLU A 211 15.58 -41.85 -1.77
C GLU A 211 15.45 -40.34 -1.54
N VAL A 212 16.24 -39.54 -2.26
CA VAL A 212 16.17 -38.07 -2.19
C VAL A 212 14.77 -37.58 -2.58
N MET A 213 14.19 -38.11 -3.66
CA MET A 213 12.85 -37.71 -4.12
C MET A 213 11.75 -38.06 -3.12
N ASN A 214 11.84 -39.20 -2.42
CA ASN A 214 10.87 -39.59 -1.40
C ASN A 214 10.95 -38.69 -0.15
N VAL A 215 12.17 -38.38 0.30
CA VAL A 215 12.38 -37.44 1.42
C VAL A 215 11.90 -36.05 1.03
N LEU A 216 12.27 -35.57 -0.15
CA LEU A 216 11.83 -34.26 -0.65
C LEU A 216 10.31 -34.19 -0.80
N GLY A 217 9.67 -35.26 -1.30
CA GLY A 217 8.21 -35.34 -1.43
C GLY A 217 7.49 -35.26 -0.09
N SER A 218 7.99 -35.93 0.94
CA SER A 218 7.39 -35.86 2.28
C SER A 218 7.59 -34.48 2.94
N VAL A 219 8.78 -33.88 2.80
CA VAL A 219 9.07 -32.50 3.25
C VAL A 219 8.15 -31.50 2.54
N LEU A 220 8.05 -31.58 1.20
CA LEU A 220 7.18 -30.70 0.41
C LEU A 220 5.71 -30.93 0.73
N GLY A 221 5.29 -32.16 1.01
CA GLY A 221 3.92 -32.49 1.41
C GLY A 221 3.54 -31.83 2.74
N VAL A 222 4.39 -31.93 3.76
CA VAL A 222 4.16 -31.30 5.07
C VAL A 222 4.21 -29.77 4.97
N LEU A 223 5.20 -29.21 4.27
CA LEU A 223 5.30 -27.76 4.05
C LEU A 223 4.11 -27.23 3.23
N GLY A 224 3.67 -27.98 2.22
CA GLY A 224 2.51 -27.64 1.40
C GLY A 224 1.22 -27.64 2.22
N LEU A 225 1.01 -28.65 3.06
CA LEU A 225 -0.14 -28.69 3.98
C LEU A 225 -0.10 -27.51 4.96
N LEU A 226 1.07 -27.24 5.56
CA LEU A 226 1.25 -26.12 6.48
C LEU A 226 0.94 -24.78 5.80
N LEU A 227 1.39 -24.59 4.56
CA LEU A 227 1.11 -23.41 3.77
C LEU A 227 -0.41 -23.25 3.52
N VAL A 228 -1.10 -24.32 3.12
CA VAL A 228 -2.57 -24.31 2.91
C VAL A 228 -3.30 -23.95 4.19
N VAL A 229 -2.92 -24.54 5.32
CA VAL A 229 -3.50 -24.23 6.64
C VAL A 229 -3.24 -22.77 7.04
N MET A 230 -2.03 -22.27 6.80
CA MET A 230 -1.63 -20.90 7.12
C MET A 230 -2.17 -19.86 6.13
N THR A 231 -2.72 -20.28 4.99
CA THR A 231 -3.21 -19.37 3.96
C THR A 231 -4.36 -18.50 4.49
N VAL A 232 -5.35 -19.10 5.16
CA VAL A 232 -6.50 -18.38 5.73
C VAL A 232 -6.09 -17.33 6.78
N PRO A 233 -5.32 -17.65 7.84
CA PRO A 233 -4.88 -16.65 8.81
C PRO A 233 -3.94 -15.61 8.18
N LEU A 234 -3.10 -16.01 7.22
CA LEU A 234 -2.23 -15.08 6.52
C LEU A 234 -3.04 -14.06 5.70
N PHE A 235 -4.05 -14.50 4.94
CA PHE A 235 -4.95 -13.57 4.23
C PHE A 235 -5.69 -12.65 5.19
N TYR A 236 -6.15 -13.18 6.33
CA TYR A 236 -6.83 -12.38 7.36
C TYR A 236 -5.94 -11.25 7.89
N VAL A 237 -4.65 -11.51 8.09
CA VAL A 237 -3.67 -10.54 8.58
C VAL A 237 -3.16 -9.62 7.47
N LEU A 238 -2.87 -10.13 6.27
CA LEU A 238 -2.30 -9.36 5.16
C LEU A 238 -3.28 -8.36 4.56
N LEU A 239 -4.59 -8.66 4.53
CA LEU A 239 -5.59 -7.77 3.92
C LEU A 239 -5.59 -6.35 4.52
N PRO A 240 -5.67 -6.16 5.86
CA PRO A 240 -5.49 -4.84 6.46
C PRO A 240 -4.12 -4.22 6.19
N LEU A 241 -3.05 -5.03 6.21
CA LEU A 241 -1.69 -4.54 5.99
C LEU A 241 -1.49 -3.98 4.57
N TYR A 242 -2.26 -4.47 3.60
CA TYR A 242 -2.26 -3.95 2.25
C TYR A 242 -2.75 -2.49 2.15
N LEU A 243 -3.56 -2.03 3.11
CA LEU A 243 -4.05 -0.63 3.16
C LEU A 243 -3.04 0.36 3.76
N ILE A 244 -1.91 -0.13 4.30
CA ILE A 244 -0.90 0.71 4.94
C ILE A 244 -0.28 1.70 3.96
N GLN A 245 0.03 1.23 2.74
CA GLN A 245 0.62 2.09 1.71
C GLN A 245 -0.36 3.21 1.30
N PRO A 246 -1.63 2.93 0.94
CA PRO A 246 -2.64 3.97 0.71
C PRO A 246 -2.80 4.96 1.86
N GLU A 247 -2.90 4.49 3.11
CA GLU A 247 -3.08 5.36 4.28
C GLU A 247 -1.87 6.27 4.52
N LEU A 248 -0.66 5.75 4.40
CA LEU A 248 0.56 6.54 4.55
C LEU A 248 0.73 7.56 3.41
N THR A 249 0.37 7.17 2.17
CA THR A 249 0.38 8.10 1.04
C THR A 249 -0.63 9.22 1.24
N TYR A 250 -1.82 8.90 1.73
CA TYR A 250 -2.91 9.87 1.89
C TYR A 250 -2.66 10.84 3.05
N ALA A 251 -2.18 10.37 4.20
CA ALA A 251 -1.96 11.21 5.38
C ALA A 251 -0.85 12.24 5.12
N GLU A 252 -1.10 13.53 5.32
CA GLU A 252 -0.07 14.57 5.18
C GLU A 252 0.99 14.47 6.27
N VAL A 253 0.53 14.41 7.52
CA VAL A 253 1.37 14.13 8.67
C VAL A 253 1.32 12.62 8.93
N PRO A 254 2.47 11.93 8.84
CA PRO A 254 2.50 10.48 9.03
C PRO A 254 2.12 10.14 10.48
N PRO A 255 1.05 9.36 10.71
CA PRO A 255 0.70 8.90 12.04
C PRO A 255 1.75 7.93 12.58
N SER A 256 1.72 7.66 13.89
CA SER A 256 2.59 6.63 14.47
C SER A 256 2.32 5.25 13.83
N PRO A 257 3.33 4.36 13.66
CA PRO A 257 3.13 3.06 13.00
C PRO A 257 2.02 2.21 13.62
N MET A 258 1.85 2.29 14.94
CA MET A 258 0.81 1.54 15.65
C MET A 258 -0.59 2.12 15.42
N GLU A 259 -0.71 3.45 15.37
CA GLU A 259 -1.96 4.11 15.02
C GLU A 259 -2.34 3.84 13.55
N LEU A 260 -1.36 3.85 12.65
CA LEU A 260 -1.51 3.50 11.25
C LEU A 260 -2.08 2.08 11.09
N LEU A 261 -1.51 1.11 11.80
CA LEU A 261 -2.02 -0.26 11.85
C LEU A 261 -3.46 -0.30 12.38
N ARG A 262 -3.74 0.39 13.49
CA ARG A 262 -5.08 0.41 14.09
C ARG A 262 -6.13 0.97 13.12
N ARG A 263 -5.80 2.04 12.39
CA ARG A 263 -6.67 2.62 11.34
C ARG A 263 -6.90 1.63 10.21
N CYS A 264 -5.86 0.98 9.70
CA CYS A 264 -5.99 -0.02 8.63
C CYS A 264 -6.89 -1.21 9.05
N TRP A 265 -6.76 -1.69 10.29
CA TRP A 265 -7.63 -2.74 10.84
C TRP A 265 -9.08 -2.29 11.03
N ALA A 266 -9.30 -1.02 11.39
CA ALA A 266 -10.64 -0.44 11.46
C ALA A 266 -11.27 -0.32 10.06
N LEU A 267 -10.52 0.14 9.07
CA LEU A 267 -10.97 0.26 7.68
C LEU A 267 -11.41 -1.09 7.11
N ALA A 268 -10.61 -2.15 7.32
CA ALA A 268 -10.89 -3.50 6.81
C ALA A 268 -12.05 -4.22 7.52
N ARG A 269 -12.54 -3.70 8.66
CA ARG A 269 -13.58 -4.39 9.48
C ARG A 269 -14.90 -4.49 8.71
N GLY A 270 -15.41 -5.70 8.53
CA GLY A 270 -16.68 -5.95 7.83
C GLY A 270 -16.62 -5.91 6.31
N GLN A 271 -15.46 -5.57 5.72
CA GLN A 271 -15.30 -5.40 4.26
C GLN A 271 -14.22 -6.31 3.64
N ARG A 272 -13.70 -7.28 4.41
CA ARG A 272 -12.58 -8.15 3.98
C ARG A 272 -12.87 -8.96 2.72
N LEU A 273 -14.07 -9.52 2.58
CA LEU A 273 -14.43 -10.32 1.40
C LEU A 273 -14.44 -9.47 0.12
N ALA A 274 -14.92 -8.23 0.20
CA ALA A 274 -14.90 -7.31 -0.92
C ALA A 274 -13.46 -6.91 -1.28
N MET A 275 -12.58 -6.71 -0.29
CA MET A 275 -11.15 -6.49 -0.52
C MET A 275 -10.48 -7.67 -1.23
N VAL A 276 -10.80 -8.92 -0.84
CA VAL A 276 -10.34 -10.12 -1.55
C VAL A 276 -10.81 -10.11 -3.00
N GLY A 277 -12.07 -9.73 -3.26
CA GLY A 277 -12.60 -9.59 -4.61
C GLY A 277 -11.78 -8.61 -5.47
N VAL A 278 -11.42 -7.45 -4.92
CA VAL A 278 -10.55 -6.47 -5.61
C VAL A 278 -9.16 -7.05 -5.85
N SER A 279 -8.56 -7.74 -4.87
CA SER A 279 -7.26 -8.40 -5.03
C SER A 279 -7.29 -9.47 -6.11
N LEU A 280 -8.34 -10.29 -6.19
CA LEU A 280 -8.52 -11.30 -7.22
C LEU A 280 -8.64 -10.68 -8.62
N ILE A 281 -9.40 -9.59 -8.76
CA ILE A 281 -9.49 -8.85 -10.03
C ILE A 281 -8.11 -8.33 -10.44
N THR A 282 -7.36 -7.73 -9.51
CA THR A 282 -6.00 -7.27 -9.80
C THR A 282 -5.08 -8.42 -10.24
N ILE A 283 -5.16 -9.59 -9.61
CA ILE A 283 -4.38 -10.78 -10.02
C ILE A 283 -4.77 -11.22 -11.43
N VAL A 284 -6.07 -11.31 -11.74
CA VAL A 284 -6.56 -11.69 -13.08
C VAL A 284 -6.10 -10.69 -14.14
N LEU A 285 -6.13 -9.39 -13.85
CA LEU A 285 -5.60 -8.36 -14.74
C LEU A 285 -4.11 -8.52 -15.00
N MET A 286 -3.32 -8.76 -13.95
CA MET A 286 -1.89 -8.98 -14.08
C MET A 286 -1.57 -10.22 -14.91
N LEU A 287 -2.30 -11.32 -14.70
CA LEU A 287 -2.18 -12.54 -15.50
C LEU A 287 -2.56 -12.30 -16.97
N GLY A 288 -3.65 -11.57 -17.22
CA GLY A 288 -4.03 -11.17 -18.58
C GLY A 288 -2.98 -10.29 -19.26
N GLY A 289 -2.39 -9.35 -18.52
CA GLY A 289 -1.29 -8.50 -19.00
C GLY A 289 -0.01 -9.28 -19.29
N LEU A 290 0.27 -10.32 -18.50
CA LEU A 290 1.39 -11.24 -18.73
C LEU A 290 1.20 -12.06 -20.01
N ILE A 291 -0.01 -12.63 -20.20
CA ILE A 291 -0.38 -13.38 -21.40
C ILE A 291 -0.30 -12.49 -22.65
N ALA A 292 -0.60 -11.19 -22.52
CA ALA A 292 -0.43 -10.18 -23.56
C ALA A 292 1.03 -9.72 -23.73
N CYS A 293 1.97 -10.67 -23.82
CA CYS A 293 3.40 -10.48 -24.13
C CYS A 293 4.16 -9.54 -23.18
N CYS A 294 3.82 -9.52 -21.89
CA CYS A 294 4.40 -8.63 -20.87
C CYS A 294 4.19 -7.12 -21.09
N VAL A 295 3.92 -6.65 -22.31
CA VAL A 295 3.60 -5.25 -22.61
C VAL A 295 2.29 -4.87 -21.94
N GLY A 296 1.32 -5.80 -21.90
CA GLY A 296 0.05 -5.62 -21.19
C GLY A 296 0.19 -5.56 -19.66
N LEU A 297 1.32 -5.98 -19.09
CA LEU A 297 1.54 -5.95 -17.64
C LEU A 297 1.63 -4.51 -17.10
N ILE A 298 2.18 -3.59 -17.89
CA ILE A 298 2.33 -2.17 -17.51
C ILE A 298 0.97 -1.50 -17.27
N PRO A 299 0.03 -1.49 -18.24
CA PRO A 299 -1.31 -0.92 -18.01
C PRO A 299 -2.11 -1.72 -16.98
N ALA A 300 -1.93 -3.05 -16.89
CA ALA A 300 -2.58 -3.87 -15.87
C ALA A 300 -2.13 -3.47 -14.45
N MET A 301 -0.84 -3.20 -14.26
CA MET A 301 -0.30 -2.71 -12.99
C MET A 301 -0.84 -1.34 -12.63
N ALA A 302 -0.87 -0.42 -13.59
CA ALA A 302 -1.44 0.91 -13.41
C ALA A 302 -2.92 0.85 -12.98
N LEU A 303 -3.74 0.05 -13.66
CA LEU A 303 -5.15 -0.14 -13.31
C LEU A 303 -5.32 -0.83 -11.96
N GLY A 304 -4.49 -1.85 -11.67
CA GLY A 304 -4.46 -2.52 -10.38
C GLY A 304 -4.22 -1.56 -9.22
N GLN A 305 -3.22 -0.68 -9.32
CA GLN A 305 -2.95 0.34 -8.29
C GLN A 305 -4.10 1.34 -8.16
N LEU A 306 -4.79 1.66 -9.27
CA LEU A 306 -5.93 2.57 -9.26
C LEU A 306 -7.17 1.94 -8.60
N LEU A 307 -7.39 0.63 -8.77
CA LEU A 307 -8.42 -0.12 -8.04
C LEU A 307 -8.13 -0.14 -6.53
N VAL A 308 -6.87 -0.29 -6.14
CA VAL A 308 -6.46 -0.31 -4.74
C VAL A 308 -6.62 1.06 -4.09
N ALA A 309 -6.20 2.12 -4.79
CA ALA A 309 -6.42 3.49 -4.37
C ALA A 309 -7.92 3.80 -4.23
N GLY A 310 -8.73 3.41 -5.22
CA GLY A 310 -10.18 3.62 -5.20
C GLY A 310 -10.88 2.84 -4.08
N MET A 311 -10.47 1.59 -3.84
CA MET A 311 -10.96 0.78 -2.73
C MET A 311 -10.66 1.45 -1.39
N TYR A 312 -9.44 1.97 -1.21
CA TYR A 312 -9.07 2.71 -0.02
C TYR A 312 -9.94 3.97 0.19
N LEU A 313 -10.16 4.77 -0.87
CA LEU A 313 -11.04 5.94 -0.79
C LEU A 313 -12.50 5.56 -0.48
N ALA A 314 -12.97 4.42 -0.98
CA ALA A 314 -14.32 3.92 -0.70
C ALA A 314 -14.50 3.49 0.77
N LEU A 315 -13.47 2.89 1.36
CA LEU A 315 -13.53 2.35 2.73
C LEU A 315 -13.33 3.40 3.82
N ARG A 316 -12.73 4.55 3.47
CA ARG A 316 -12.37 5.60 4.42
C ARG A 316 -13.60 6.41 4.84
N PRO A 317 -13.83 6.61 6.16
CA PRO A 317 -14.87 7.51 6.65
C PRO A 317 -14.65 8.93 6.13
N ARG A 318 -15.74 9.67 5.88
CA ARG A 318 -15.62 11.10 5.56
C ARG A 318 -15.36 11.89 6.83
N SER A 319 -14.52 12.91 6.73
CA SER A 319 -14.26 13.85 7.84
C SER A 319 -15.52 14.52 8.37
N ASP A 320 -16.57 14.60 7.56
CA ASP A 320 -17.86 15.19 7.92
C ASP A 320 -18.70 14.26 8.82
N GLU A 321 -18.43 12.95 8.84
CA GLU A 321 -19.10 11.97 9.71
C GLU A 321 -18.50 11.94 11.13
N ASP A 322 -17.20 12.24 11.26
CA ASP A 322 -16.51 12.32 12.56
C ASP A 322 -16.78 13.64 13.29
N ALA A 323 -17.22 14.68 12.57
CA ALA A 323 -17.81 15.87 13.17
C ALA A 323 -19.25 15.53 13.58
N GLY A 324 -19.40 14.80 14.70
CA GLY A 324 -20.70 14.57 15.31
C GLY A 324 -21.52 15.86 15.42
N PRO A 325 -22.86 15.77 15.52
CA PRO A 325 -23.73 16.94 15.53
C PRO A 325 -23.16 17.98 16.49
N LEU A 326 -22.90 19.19 15.96
CA LEU A 326 -22.43 20.31 16.78
C LEU A 326 -23.34 20.38 18.00
N PRO A 327 -22.82 20.40 19.24
CA PRO A 327 -23.66 20.59 20.41
C PRO A 327 -24.40 21.92 20.21
N GLY A 328 -25.71 21.81 19.99
CA GLY A 328 -26.63 22.93 19.88
C GLY A 328 -26.85 23.60 21.23
#